data_AF-A0A484LVC3-F1
#
_entry.id   AF-A0A484LVC3-F1
#
_cell.length_a   1.000
_cell.length_b   1.000
_cell.length_c   1.000
_cell.angle_alpha   90.00
_cell.angle_beta   90.00
_cell.angle_gamma   90.00
#
_symmetry.space_group_name_H-M   'P 1'
#
loop_
_entity.id
_entity.type
_entity.pdbx_description
1 polymer ?
#
loop_
_entity_poly.entity_id
_entity_poly.type
_entity_poly.pdbx_seq_one_letter_code
_entity_poly.pdbx_strand_id
1 'polypeptide(L)'
;MSVYQTLFCFVCTHLTSGDKDGDAVKRNANVHEIHRRTHFNTEPGGGLAKCINDHERIIWMGDLNYRINLSYEETLELISKKDWPKLIESDQLTREFRKGCAFDGWSEGILKFPPTYKYERDSDKYHGEDPRAVRRTPAWCDRILSSGKGMRLLRYRRCELRLSDHRPVTATYMVEVEVFSARKLQRALTYTDAEIENEEVVTHSFHLTE
;
A
#
# COMPACT_ATOMS: atom_id res chain seq x y z
N MET A 1 4.36 13.07 6.11
CA MET A 1 3.41 14.11 6.61
C MET A 1 2.80 13.63 7.91
N SER A 2 2.19 14.49 8.72
CA SER A 2 1.42 14.06 9.89
C SER A 2 -0.04 14.51 9.79
N VAL A 3 -0.94 13.69 10.34
CA VAL A 3 -2.32 14.07 10.63
C VAL A 3 -2.52 13.83 12.11
N TYR A 4 -2.71 14.91 12.87
CA TYR A 4 -2.54 14.90 14.33
C TYR A 4 -1.16 14.33 14.72
N GLN A 5 -1.10 13.35 15.62
CA GLN A 5 0.14 12.72 16.06
C GLN A 5 0.51 11.48 15.24
N THR A 6 -0.26 11.16 14.20
CA THR A 6 0.00 9.98 13.36
C THR A 6 0.75 10.33 12.09
N LEU A 7 1.81 9.57 11.79
CA LEU A 7 2.66 9.76 10.62
C LEU A 7 2.15 8.99 9.40
N PHE A 8 1.99 9.72 8.29
CA PHE A 8 1.54 9.20 7.00
C PHE A 8 2.63 9.29 5.93
N CYS A 9 2.75 8.25 5.12
CA CYS A 9 3.58 8.22 3.92
C CYS A 9 2.76 7.78 2.70
N PHE A 10 2.93 8.50 1.60
CA PHE A 10 2.33 8.17 0.31
C PHE A 10 3.44 7.97 -0.70
N VAL A 11 3.49 6.78 -1.29
CA VAL A 11 4.50 6.39 -2.27
C VAL A 11 3.79 6.18 -3.61
N CYS A 12 4.17 6.95 -4.62
CA CYS A 12 3.61 6.82 -5.98
C CYS A 12 4.72 6.37 -6.93
N THR A 13 4.56 5.21 -7.57
CA THR A 13 5.63 4.61 -8.37
C THR A 13 5.15 4.17 -9.74
N HIS A 14 6.06 4.22 -10.69
CA HIS A 14 5.92 3.56 -11.99
C HIS A 14 7.07 2.55 -12.10
N LEU A 15 6.77 1.26 -11.93
CA LEU A 15 7.77 0.19 -11.92
C LEU A 15 8.08 -0.29 -13.33
N THR A 16 9.15 -1.08 -13.47
CA THR A 16 9.59 -1.67 -14.75
C THR A 16 8.42 -2.32 -15.51
N SER A 17 8.17 -1.84 -16.73
CA SER A 17 7.18 -2.40 -17.64
C SER A 17 7.71 -3.65 -18.36
N GLY A 18 6.81 -4.37 -19.03
CA GLY A 18 7.15 -5.55 -19.81
C GLY A 18 6.57 -6.84 -19.24
N ASP A 19 6.33 -7.78 -20.16
CA ASP A 19 5.75 -9.10 -19.97
C ASP A 19 6.77 -10.23 -20.23
N LYS A 20 8.07 -9.91 -20.40
CA LYS A 20 9.11 -10.91 -20.62
C LYS A 20 9.46 -11.62 -19.32
N ASP A 21 10.02 -12.82 -19.47
CA ASP A 21 10.60 -13.56 -18.36
C ASP A 21 11.67 -12.72 -17.65
N GLY A 22 11.55 -12.63 -16.32
CA GLY A 22 12.42 -11.82 -15.47
C GLY A 22 11.98 -10.36 -15.24
N ASP A 23 11.01 -9.82 -15.98
CA ASP A 23 10.54 -8.44 -15.72
C ASP A 23 9.86 -8.29 -14.36
N ALA A 24 9.19 -9.35 -13.87
CA ALA A 24 8.66 -9.40 -12.51
C ALA A 24 9.78 -9.29 -11.45
N VAL A 25 10.94 -9.89 -11.70
CA VAL A 25 12.11 -9.80 -10.80
C VAL A 25 12.67 -8.38 -10.80
N LYS A 26 12.69 -7.70 -11.96
CA LYS A 26 13.10 -6.28 -12.04
C LYS A 26 12.14 -5.37 -11.27
N ARG A 27 10.82 -5.60 -11.36
CA ARG A 27 9.83 -4.89 -10.55
C ARG A 27 10.08 -5.08 -9.06
N ASN A 28 10.30 -6.33 -8.62
CA ASN A 28 10.67 -6.61 -7.24
C ASN A 28 11.95 -5.87 -6.84
N ALA A 29 12.99 -5.88 -7.67
CA ALA A 29 14.23 -5.15 -7.41
C ALA A 29 14.01 -3.63 -7.31
N ASN A 30 13.11 -3.05 -8.14
CA ASN A 30 12.73 -1.64 -8.01
C ASN A 30 12.09 -1.35 -6.65
N VAL A 31 11.18 -2.21 -6.17
CA VAL A 31 10.53 -2.03 -4.86
C VAL A 31 11.55 -2.02 -3.73
N HIS A 32 12.48 -2.98 -3.71
CA HIS A 32 13.55 -3.01 -2.72
C HIS A 32 14.43 -1.75 -2.79
N GLU A 33 14.72 -1.29 -4.01
CA GLU A 33 15.54 -0.10 -4.19
C GLU A 33 14.86 1.18 -3.73
N ILE A 34 13.55 1.29 -3.96
CA ILE A 34 12.74 2.41 -3.49
C ILE A 34 12.74 2.45 -1.96
N HIS A 35 12.52 1.31 -1.29
CA HIS A 35 12.64 1.23 0.16
C HIS A 35 14.03 1.62 0.66
N ARG A 36 15.09 1.13 -0.01
CA ARG A 36 16.47 1.37 0.41
C ARG A 36 16.93 2.81 0.22
N ARG A 37 16.50 3.48 -0.86
CA ARG A 37 17.01 4.81 -1.23
C ARG A 37 16.13 5.96 -0.79
N THR A 38 14.86 5.72 -0.46
CA THR A 38 13.93 6.79 -0.09
C THR A 38 14.15 7.20 1.36
N HIS A 39 14.77 8.35 1.53
CA HIS A 39 14.95 9.00 2.82
C HIS A 39 14.23 10.35 2.86
N PHE A 40 13.62 10.65 3.99
CA PHE A 40 12.96 11.93 4.24
C PHE A 40 13.88 12.82 5.06
N ASN A 41 14.06 14.07 4.61
CA ASN A 41 14.82 15.05 5.37
C ASN A 41 14.02 15.44 6.62
N THR A 42 14.60 15.18 7.79
CA THR A 42 14.03 15.58 9.07
C THR A 42 14.69 16.87 9.52
N GLU A 43 13.90 17.93 9.72
CA GLU A 43 14.36 19.16 10.39
C GLU A 43 15.00 18.83 11.76
N PRO A 44 16.05 19.56 12.18
CA PRO A 44 16.66 19.37 13.50
C PRO A 44 15.62 19.68 14.58
N GLY A 45 15.17 18.64 15.30
CA GLY A 45 14.27 18.78 16.45
C GLY A 45 12.87 18.20 16.31
N GLY A 46 12.50 17.52 15.20
CA GLY A 46 11.11 17.03 15.10
C GLY A 46 10.74 15.96 14.07
N GLY A 47 11.66 15.43 13.25
CA GLY A 47 11.30 14.35 12.32
C GLY A 47 11.51 12.95 12.90
N LEU A 48 10.43 12.26 13.27
CA LEU A 48 10.48 10.87 13.78
C LEU A 48 10.73 9.83 12.66
N ALA A 49 10.32 10.11 11.42
CA ALA A 49 10.41 9.15 10.31
C ALA A 49 11.49 9.53 9.30
N LYS A 50 12.47 8.64 9.09
CA LYS A 50 13.62 8.82 8.18
C LYS A 50 13.49 8.03 6.89
N CYS A 51 12.76 6.92 6.91
CA CYS A 51 12.47 6.09 5.75
C CYS A 51 10.97 5.81 5.60
N ILE A 52 10.57 5.12 4.53
CA ILE A 52 9.17 4.77 4.27
C ILE A 52 8.58 4.00 5.46
N ASN A 53 9.32 3.01 5.98
CA ASN A 53 8.84 2.08 7.00
C ASN A 53 8.76 2.69 8.41
N ASP A 54 9.31 3.89 8.63
CA ASP A 54 9.20 4.59 9.91
C ASP A 54 7.83 5.29 10.07
N HIS A 55 6.99 5.30 9.03
CA HIS A 55 5.66 5.87 9.08
C HIS A 55 4.63 4.84 9.53
N GLU A 56 3.59 5.31 10.22
CA GLU A 56 2.59 4.43 10.82
C GLU A 56 1.44 4.06 9.89
N ARG A 57 1.17 4.90 8.88
CA ARG A 57 0.11 4.73 7.89
C ARG A 57 0.70 4.96 6.51
N ILE A 58 0.87 3.90 5.73
CA ILE A 58 1.55 3.94 4.46
C ILE A 58 0.60 3.52 3.35
N ILE A 59 0.50 4.34 2.31
CA ILE A 59 -0.18 4.00 1.05
C ILE A 59 0.86 3.95 -0.05
N TRP A 60 0.96 2.83 -0.76
CA TRP A 60 1.79 2.68 -1.94
C TRP A 60 0.90 2.46 -3.16
N MET A 61 1.04 3.30 -4.18
CA MET A 61 0.18 3.28 -5.35
C MET A 61 0.92 3.58 -6.64
N GLY A 62 0.25 3.35 -7.76
CA GLY A 62 0.70 3.74 -9.09
C GLY A 62 0.65 2.60 -10.09
N ASP A 63 1.37 2.76 -11.20
CA ASP A 63 1.55 1.70 -12.19
C ASP A 63 2.67 0.77 -11.71
N LEU A 64 2.27 -0.27 -10.98
CA LEU A 64 3.19 -1.30 -10.49
C LEU A 64 3.58 -2.29 -11.59
N ASN A 65 2.92 -2.24 -12.75
CA ASN A 65 3.26 -2.97 -13.97
C ASN A 65 3.31 -4.51 -13.86
N TYR A 66 2.85 -5.11 -12.77
CA TYR A 66 2.68 -6.56 -12.67
C TYR A 66 1.63 -7.04 -13.66
N ARG A 67 1.89 -8.20 -14.27
CA ARG A 67 1.09 -8.76 -15.38
C ARG A 67 0.35 -10.02 -14.95
N ILE A 68 -0.59 -10.46 -15.78
CA ILE A 68 -1.27 -11.74 -15.63
C ILE A 68 -0.52 -12.79 -16.45
N ASN A 69 -0.11 -13.89 -15.83
CA ASN A 69 0.54 -15.02 -16.51
C ASN A 69 -0.50 -15.95 -17.14
N LEU A 70 -1.21 -15.47 -18.14
CA LEU A 70 -2.12 -16.23 -19.00
C LEU A 70 -1.93 -15.78 -20.45
N SER A 71 -2.38 -16.59 -21.40
CA SER A 71 -2.49 -16.13 -22.78
C SER A 71 -3.49 -14.97 -22.90
N TYR A 72 -3.39 -14.23 -24.00
CA TYR A 72 -4.32 -13.14 -24.30
C TYR A 72 -5.76 -13.65 -24.36
N GLU A 73 -5.97 -14.79 -25.03
CA GLU A 73 -7.26 -15.43 -25.26
C GLU A 73 -7.90 -15.92 -23.95
N GLU A 74 -7.15 -16.66 -23.12
CA GLU A 74 -7.63 -17.13 -21.81
C GLU A 74 -7.98 -15.95 -20.90
N THR A 75 -7.18 -14.89 -20.93
CA THR A 75 -7.43 -13.68 -20.14
C THR A 75 -8.74 -13.03 -20.54
N LEU A 76 -8.98 -12.84 -21.85
CA LEU A 76 -10.25 -12.29 -22.35
C LEU A 76 -11.45 -13.19 -22.03
N GLU A 77 -11.29 -14.51 -22.11
CA GLU A 77 -12.34 -15.46 -21.75
C GLU A 77 -12.76 -15.29 -20.28
N LEU A 78 -11.80 -15.25 -19.36
CA LEU A 78 -12.09 -15.04 -17.94
C LEU A 78 -12.68 -13.66 -17.66
N ILE A 79 -12.23 -12.62 -18.36
CA ILE A 79 -12.82 -11.27 -18.27
C ILE A 79 -14.28 -11.29 -18.72
N SER A 80 -14.59 -11.97 -19.83
CA SER A 80 -15.95 -12.06 -20.37
C SER A 80 -16.91 -12.74 -19.40
N LYS A 81 -16.40 -13.76 -18.67
CA LYS A 81 -17.11 -14.47 -17.60
C LYS A 81 -17.12 -13.72 -16.27
N LYS A 82 -16.37 -12.62 -16.15
CA LYS A 82 -16.12 -11.89 -14.90
C LYS A 82 -15.55 -12.78 -13.79
N ASP A 83 -14.74 -13.77 -14.17
CA ASP A 83 -14.09 -14.70 -13.25
C ASP A 83 -12.80 -14.08 -12.70
N TRP A 84 -12.99 -13.07 -11.83
CA TRP A 84 -11.89 -12.36 -11.18
C TRP A 84 -11.03 -13.26 -10.29
N PRO A 85 -11.59 -14.19 -9.48
CA PRO A 85 -10.78 -15.08 -8.65
C PRO A 85 -9.73 -15.85 -9.46
N LYS A 86 -10.11 -16.43 -10.60
CA LYS A 86 -9.19 -17.19 -11.44
C LYS A 86 -8.13 -16.30 -12.11
N LEU A 87 -8.48 -15.08 -12.53
CA LEU A 87 -7.49 -14.11 -13.02
C LEU A 87 -6.49 -13.70 -11.93
N ILE A 88 -6.95 -13.51 -10.69
CA ILE A 88 -6.13 -13.12 -9.53
C ILE A 88 -5.10 -14.21 -9.20
N GLU A 89 -5.45 -15.49 -9.33
CA GLU A 89 -4.47 -16.58 -9.17
C GLU A 89 -3.28 -16.48 -10.15
N SER A 90 -3.55 -15.94 -11.33
CA SER A 90 -2.56 -15.72 -12.39
C SER A 90 -1.89 -14.34 -12.35
N ASP A 91 -2.30 -13.44 -11.46
CA ASP A 91 -1.68 -12.13 -11.27
C ASP A 91 -0.31 -12.23 -10.58
N GLN A 92 0.72 -11.60 -11.18
CA GLN A 92 2.08 -11.66 -10.66
C GLN A 92 2.20 -11.02 -9.28
N LEU A 93 1.58 -9.87 -9.02
CA LEU A 93 1.66 -9.20 -7.71
C LEU A 93 1.03 -10.07 -6.61
N THR A 94 -0.12 -10.67 -6.88
CA THR A 94 -0.79 -11.61 -5.98
C THR A 94 0.12 -12.80 -5.63
N ARG A 95 0.88 -13.33 -6.60
CA ARG A 95 1.86 -14.37 -6.30
C ARG A 95 3.03 -13.86 -5.47
N GLU A 96 3.51 -12.64 -5.71
CA GLU A 96 4.59 -12.05 -4.90
C GLU A 96 4.16 -11.80 -3.45
N PHE A 97 2.88 -11.44 -3.22
CA PHE A 97 2.30 -11.39 -1.87
C PHE A 97 2.38 -12.75 -1.16
N ARG A 98 1.99 -13.83 -1.84
CA ARG A 98 2.01 -15.19 -1.25
C ARG A 98 3.42 -15.68 -0.93
N LYS A 99 4.43 -15.20 -1.65
CA LYS A 99 5.84 -15.54 -1.41
C LYS A 99 6.48 -14.75 -0.26
N GLY A 100 5.88 -13.62 0.15
CA GLY A 100 6.47 -12.72 1.14
C GLY A 100 7.76 -12.04 0.63
N CYS A 101 7.80 -11.63 -0.64
CA CYS A 101 8.96 -10.98 -1.24
C CYS A 101 8.84 -9.44 -1.24
N ALA A 102 8.59 -8.83 -2.40
CA ALA A 102 8.71 -7.37 -2.58
C ALA A 102 7.73 -6.53 -1.73
N PHE A 103 6.57 -7.08 -1.38
CA PHE A 103 5.52 -6.40 -0.62
C PHE A 103 5.14 -7.18 0.64
N ASP A 104 6.11 -7.80 1.30
CA ASP A 104 5.86 -8.49 2.56
C ASP A 104 5.28 -7.55 3.63
N GLY A 105 4.26 -8.01 4.36
CA GLY A 105 3.54 -7.21 5.36
C GLY A 105 2.59 -6.14 4.80
N TRP A 106 2.51 -5.94 3.48
CA TRP A 106 1.53 -5.05 2.85
C TRP A 106 0.19 -5.74 2.62
N SER A 107 -0.85 -4.93 2.46
CA SER A 107 -2.21 -5.39 2.19
C SER A 107 -2.78 -4.73 0.94
N GLU A 108 -3.60 -5.48 0.20
CA GLU A 108 -4.38 -4.97 -0.94
C GLU A 108 -5.85 -5.36 -0.79
N GLY A 109 -6.75 -4.53 -1.31
CA GLY A 109 -8.16 -4.88 -1.46
C GLY A 109 -8.39 -5.96 -2.52
N ILE A 110 -9.50 -6.72 -2.37
CA ILE A 110 -9.90 -7.70 -3.39
C ILE A 110 -10.23 -6.97 -4.70
N LEU A 111 -9.58 -7.39 -5.79
CA LEU A 111 -9.86 -6.90 -7.14
C LEU A 111 -11.22 -7.43 -7.61
N LYS A 112 -12.22 -6.55 -7.66
CA LYS A 112 -13.60 -6.86 -8.11
C LYS A 112 -13.97 -6.14 -9.41
N PHE A 113 -12.97 -5.75 -10.18
CA PHE A 113 -13.10 -4.97 -11.40
C PHE A 113 -12.15 -5.52 -12.48
N PRO A 114 -12.45 -5.32 -13.77
CA PRO A 114 -11.63 -5.86 -14.85
C PRO A 114 -10.23 -5.21 -14.89
N PRO A 115 -9.24 -5.87 -15.51
CA PRO A 115 -7.90 -5.33 -15.74
C PRO A 115 -7.91 -3.91 -16.30
N THR A 116 -7.01 -3.06 -15.80
CA THR A 116 -6.96 -1.61 -16.06
C THR A 116 -6.11 -1.24 -17.27
N TYR A 117 -5.33 -2.19 -17.79
CA TYR A 117 -4.43 -2.06 -18.94
C TYR A 117 -4.61 -3.27 -19.87
N LYS A 118 -4.39 -3.21 -21.19
CA LYS A 118 -4.19 -2.02 -22.04
C LYS A 118 -5.42 -1.80 -22.91
N TYR A 119 -6.02 -0.63 -22.84
CA TYR A 119 -7.18 -0.26 -23.65
C TYR A 119 -6.76 0.43 -24.94
N GLU A 120 -7.63 0.37 -25.94
CA GLU A 120 -7.63 1.34 -27.02
C GLU A 120 -8.08 2.71 -26.49
N ARG A 121 -7.51 3.80 -27.01
CA ARG A 121 -7.90 5.16 -26.60
C ARG A 121 -9.36 5.41 -26.95
N ASP A 122 -10.06 6.10 -26.06
CA ASP A 122 -11.48 6.45 -26.22
C ASP A 122 -12.44 5.25 -26.42
N SER A 123 -11.99 4.03 -26.08
CA SER A 123 -12.70 2.77 -26.31
C SER A 123 -12.64 1.87 -25.07
N ASP A 124 -13.67 1.03 -24.86
CA ASP A 124 -13.67 -0.01 -23.80
C ASP A 124 -13.07 -1.34 -24.26
N LYS A 125 -12.50 -1.38 -25.45
CA LYS A 125 -11.83 -2.55 -25.98
C LYS A 125 -10.39 -2.62 -25.50
N TYR A 126 -9.94 -3.84 -25.18
CA TYR A 126 -8.53 -4.11 -24.97
C TYR A 126 -7.78 -4.10 -26.30
N HIS A 127 -6.55 -3.64 -26.26
CA HIS A 127 -5.69 -3.54 -27.42
C HIS A 127 -5.23 -4.92 -27.90
N GLY A 128 -5.64 -5.32 -29.10
CA GLY A 128 -5.22 -6.60 -29.70
C GLY A 128 -6.20 -7.25 -30.67
N GLU A 129 -7.34 -6.61 -30.96
CA GLU A 129 -8.27 -7.06 -32.02
C GLU A 129 -7.66 -6.95 -33.42
N ASP A 130 -6.80 -5.96 -33.68
CA ASP A 130 -6.06 -5.83 -34.94
C ASP A 130 -4.97 -6.92 -35.04
N PRO A 131 -5.03 -7.84 -36.04
CA PRO A 131 -4.01 -8.87 -36.25
C PRO A 131 -2.61 -8.33 -36.53
N ARG A 132 -2.46 -7.06 -36.91
CA ARG A 132 -1.17 -6.41 -37.17
C ARG A 132 -0.57 -5.75 -35.93
N ALA A 133 -1.36 -5.59 -34.87
CA ALA A 133 -0.92 -4.94 -33.65
C ALA A 133 -0.30 -5.96 -32.68
N VAL A 134 0.78 -5.55 -32.00
CA VAL A 134 1.37 -6.36 -30.93
C VAL A 134 0.36 -6.47 -29.79
N ARG A 135 -0.17 -7.68 -29.57
CA ARG A 135 -1.11 -7.96 -28.48
C ARG A 135 -0.46 -7.72 -27.13
N ARG A 136 -1.21 -7.12 -26.21
CA ARG A 136 -0.84 -6.96 -24.81
C ARG A 136 -1.93 -7.62 -23.98
N THR A 137 -1.57 -8.69 -23.27
CA THR A 137 -2.48 -9.35 -22.34
C THR A 137 -3.01 -8.33 -21.33
N PRO A 138 -4.33 -8.23 -21.13
CA PRO A 138 -4.89 -7.37 -20.12
C PRO A 138 -4.29 -7.62 -18.73
N ALA A 139 -4.01 -6.57 -17.97
CA ALA A 139 -3.39 -6.65 -16.66
C ALA A 139 -3.90 -5.59 -15.68
N TRP A 140 -3.84 -5.91 -14.38
CA TRP A 140 -3.99 -4.93 -13.29
C TRP A 140 -2.62 -4.31 -13.00
N CYS A 141 -2.21 -3.41 -13.87
CA CYS A 141 -0.97 -2.65 -13.71
C CYS A 141 -1.09 -1.60 -12.59
N ASP A 142 -2.28 -0.98 -12.48
CA ASP A 142 -2.55 0.13 -11.58
C ASP A 142 -3.08 -0.39 -10.24
N ARG A 143 -2.32 -0.21 -9.16
CA ARG A 143 -2.60 -0.83 -7.84
C ARG A 143 -2.49 0.17 -6.71
N ILE A 144 -3.20 -0.13 -5.60
CA ILE A 144 -3.13 0.64 -4.36
C ILE A 144 -3.02 -0.33 -3.18
N LEU A 145 -1.91 -0.23 -2.47
CA LEU A 145 -1.50 -1.09 -1.36
C LEU A 145 -1.46 -0.24 -0.08
N SER A 146 -1.66 -0.88 1.07
CA SER A 146 -1.60 -0.24 2.37
C SER A 146 -0.77 -1.04 3.38
N SER A 147 -0.06 -0.35 4.25
CA SER A 147 0.64 -0.92 5.40
C SER A 147 0.45 -0.03 6.63
N GLY A 148 0.24 -0.64 7.79
CA GLY A 148 -0.05 0.05 9.04
C GLY A 148 -1.32 -0.44 9.75
N LYS A 149 -1.34 -0.30 11.07
CA LYS A 149 -2.51 -0.63 11.91
C LYS A 149 -3.59 0.44 11.78
N GLY A 150 -4.84 0.11 12.13
CA GLY A 150 -5.94 1.09 12.14
C GLY A 150 -6.34 1.61 10.74
N MET A 151 -5.95 0.92 9.67
CA MET A 151 -6.35 1.24 8.29
C MET A 151 -7.42 0.27 7.81
N ARG A 152 -8.62 0.78 7.55
CA ARG A 152 -9.74 -0.02 7.04
C ARG A 152 -10.12 0.43 5.64
N LEU A 153 -9.91 -0.45 4.66
CA LEU A 153 -10.35 -0.22 3.28
C LEU A 153 -11.88 -0.24 3.22
N LEU A 154 -12.47 0.86 2.72
CA LEU A 154 -13.91 0.98 2.52
C LEU A 154 -14.32 0.63 1.09
N ARG A 155 -13.50 1.02 0.12
CA ARG A 155 -13.80 0.84 -1.30
C ARG A 155 -12.54 0.75 -2.12
N TYR A 156 -12.53 -0.15 -3.10
CA TYR A 156 -11.47 -0.28 -4.10
C TYR A 156 -12.12 -0.53 -5.46
N ARG A 157 -11.86 0.36 -6.44
CA ARG A 157 -12.54 0.32 -7.74
C ARG A 157 -11.68 0.91 -8.85
N ARG A 158 -12.01 0.48 -10.07
CA ARG A 158 -11.68 1.16 -11.32
C ARG A 158 -12.70 2.26 -11.64
N CYS A 159 -12.27 3.31 -12.34
CA CYS A 159 -13.11 4.36 -12.91
C CYS A 159 -13.15 4.23 -14.44
N GLU A 160 -14.31 4.54 -15.04
CA GLU A 160 -14.56 4.41 -16.49
C GLU A 160 -14.17 5.68 -17.27
N LEU A 161 -12.97 6.21 -17.03
CA LEU A 161 -12.42 7.32 -17.81
C LEU A 161 -11.56 6.76 -18.95
N ARG A 162 -11.86 7.17 -20.18
CA ARG A 162 -11.27 6.60 -21.42
C ARG A 162 -10.13 7.43 -22.03
N LEU A 163 -9.67 8.46 -21.32
CA LEU A 163 -8.64 9.41 -21.78
C LEU A 163 -7.25 8.78 -21.97
N SER A 164 -7.05 7.57 -21.45
CA SER A 164 -5.79 6.82 -21.47
C SER A 164 -6.04 5.37 -21.85
N ASP A 165 -4.98 4.68 -22.27
CA ASP A 165 -4.95 3.22 -22.40
C ASP A 165 -4.92 2.51 -21.03
N HIS A 166 -4.81 3.27 -19.94
CA HIS A 166 -5.09 2.84 -18.58
C HIS A 166 -6.45 3.36 -18.08
N ARG A 167 -7.05 2.60 -17.16
CA ARG A 167 -8.24 3.02 -16.42
C ARG A 167 -7.86 3.45 -15.00
N PRO A 168 -8.24 4.66 -14.54
CA PRO A 168 -7.89 5.11 -13.19
C PRO A 168 -8.41 4.18 -12.11
N VAL A 169 -7.63 4.02 -11.05
CA VAL A 169 -7.99 3.20 -9.88
C VAL A 169 -8.10 4.10 -8.66
N THR A 170 -9.08 3.83 -7.81
CA THR A 170 -9.30 4.57 -6.56
C THR A 170 -9.50 3.61 -5.40
N ALA A 171 -8.92 3.95 -4.26
CA ALA A 171 -9.17 3.30 -2.99
C ALA A 171 -9.59 4.36 -1.96
N THR A 172 -10.52 4.01 -1.09
CA THR A 172 -10.99 4.88 0.00
C THR A 172 -10.78 4.14 1.31
N TYR A 173 -10.08 4.78 2.25
CA TYR A 173 -9.75 4.22 3.55
C TYR A 173 -10.39 5.04 4.67
N MET A 174 -10.81 4.35 5.72
CA MET A 174 -10.99 4.93 7.05
C MET A 174 -9.71 4.66 7.83
N VAL A 175 -9.09 5.70 8.38
CA VAL A 175 -7.80 5.59 9.08
C VAL A 175 -7.93 6.17 10.47
N GLU A 176 -7.56 5.37 11.47
CA GLU A 176 -7.44 5.80 12.86
C GLU A 176 -6.18 6.64 13.05
N VAL A 177 -6.34 7.76 13.74
CA VAL A 177 -5.28 8.73 14.04
C VAL A 177 -5.24 9.03 15.53
N GLU A 178 -4.04 9.24 16.04
CA GLU A 178 -3.80 9.60 17.42
C GLU A 178 -3.95 11.10 17.61
N VAL A 179 -4.76 11.50 18.59
CA VAL A 179 -5.01 12.90 18.91
C VAL A 179 -4.52 13.18 20.32
N PHE A 180 -3.60 14.13 20.44
CA PHE A 180 -3.06 14.60 21.70
C PHE A 180 -4.18 15.23 22.54
N SER A 181 -4.26 14.81 23.80
CA SER A 181 -5.20 15.36 24.76
C SER A 181 -4.42 15.86 25.98
N ALA A 182 -4.31 17.18 26.12
CA ALA A 182 -3.65 17.81 27.26
C ALA A 182 -4.25 17.35 28.60
N ARG A 183 -5.58 17.10 28.65
CA ARG A 183 -6.24 16.56 29.85
C ARG A 183 -5.81 15.13 30.18
N LYS A 184 -5.66 14.27 29.17
CA LYS A 184 -5.15 12.90 29.39
C LYS A 184 -3.69 12.93 29.82
N LEU A 185 -2.87 13.81 29.22
CA LEU A 185 -1.49 14.00 29.64
C LEU A 185 -1.42 14.48 31.10
N GLN A 186 -2.17 15.52 31.46
CA GLN A 186 -2.19 16.03 32.83
C GLN A 186 -2.60 14.96 33.84
N ARG A 187 -3.65 14.18 33.52
CA ARG A 187 -4.08 13.06 34.38
C ARG A 187 -3.02 11.98 34.52
N ALA A 188 -2.32 11.64 33.43
CA ALA A 188 -1.24 10.68 33.47
C ALA A 188 -0.09 11.19 34.35
N LEU A 189 0.35 12.44 34.16
CA LEU A 189 1.39 13.06 34.97
C LEU A 189 1.03 13.07 36.46
N THR A 190 -0.18 13.51 36.81
CA THR A 190 -0.64 13.51 38.22
C THR A 190 -0.68 12.11 38.83
N TYR A 191 -0.99 11.08 38.04
CA TYR A 191 -0.95 9.69 38.53
C TYR A 191 0.49 9.21 38.75
N THR A 192 1.39 9.50 37.83
CA THR A 192 2.82 9.17 37.97
C THR A 192 3.44 9.88 39.17
N ASP A 193 3.14 11.16 39.36
CA ASP A 193 3.62 11.94 40.51
C ASP A 193 3.14 11.31 41.83
N ALA A 194 1.87 10.87 41.87
CA ALA A 194 1.30 10.20 43.04
C ALA A 194 1.89 8.79 43.30
N GLU A 195 2.32 8.06 42.26
CA GLU A 195 3.04 6.79 42.42
C GLU A 195 4.46 7.01 42.97
N ILE A 196 5.17 8.02 42.47
CA ILE A 196 6.51 8.40 42.95
C ILE A 196 6.45 8.85 44.41
N GLU A 197 5.49 9.72 44.77
CA GLU A 197 5.30 10.15 46.17
C GLU A 197 5.00 8.96 47.09
N ASN A 198 4.20 7.99 46.64
CA ASN A 198 3.93 6.78 47.43
C ASN A 198 5.17 5.89 47.58
N GLU A 199 6.01 5.73 46.55
CA GLU A 199 7.27 4.97 46.66
C GLU A 199 8.29 5.68 47.58
N GLU A 200 8.37 7.00 47.55
CA GLU A 200 9.21 7.78 48.48
C GLU A 200 8.74 7.66 49.93
N VAL A 201 7.43 7.68 50.18
CA VAL A 201 6.86 7.45 51.52
C VAL A 201 7.14 6.04 52.02
N VAL A 202 7.00 5.03 51.16
CA VAL A 202 7.31 3.64 51.52
C VAL A 202 8.79 3.47 51.85
N THR A 203 9.70 4.01 51.03
CA THR A 203 11.16 3.93 51.29
C THR A 203 11.59 4.67 52.56
N HIS A 204 10.98 5.82 52.88
CA HIS A 204 11.25 6.53 54.15
C HIS A 204 10.73 5.79 55.37
N SER A 205 9.61 5.07 55.25
CA SER A 205 9.06 4.27 56.36
C SER A 205 9.92 3.04 56.73
N PHE A 206 10.74 2.53 55.79
CA PHE A 206 11.70 1.44 56.06
C PHE A 206 13.01 1.89 56.71
N HIS A 207 13.28 3.21 56.82
CA HIS A 207 14.50 3.74 57.45
C HIS A 207 14.28 4.30 58.87
N LEU A 208 13.05 4.22 59.39
CA LEU A 208 12.69 4.72 60.72
C LEU A 208 12.41 3.60 61.75
N THR A 209 12.78 2.34 61.44
CA THR A 209 12.53 1.17 62.31
C THR A 209 13.80 0.44 62.78
N GLU A 210 14.95 1.12 62.89
CA GLU A 210 16.13 0.62 63.63
C GLU A 210 16.43 1.46 64.87
#